data_AF-A0A429J218-F1
#
_entry.id   AF-A0A429J218-F1
#
_cell.length_a   1.000
_cell.length_b   1.000
_cell.length_c   1.000
_cell.angle_alpha   90.00
_cell.angle_beta   90.00
_cell.angle_gamma   90.00
#
_symmetry.space_group_name_H-M   'P 1'
#
loop_
_entity.id
_entity.type
_entity.pdbx_description
1 polymer ?
#
loop_
_entity_poly.entity_id
_entity_poly.type
_entity_poly.pdbx_seq_one_letter_code
_entity_poly.pdbx_strand_id
1 'polypeptide(L)'
;MPTPPRLAPAFALFLLSPFVGEFLLGNLTLAELPLGLVLAPMYGCGALLVREVGRRSGGGWPAMVLLAAAYALIEEGPIDQLLWSDSYAGADLLHGPSYLPALGMSVELTQTVLALHTVWSVCVPIALVETLTRSRRSEPWLGRVGLAVVAVVFVAGGVLVFLGNYADEHFVASPGQLAGICLVIALLIAAAFAVRALRLPPLPGRAPAPWRVGPAALVVTSAYWGPANLLTDDWYEWVGVGVWCAGTVLGVWWVSRWSRQEGWGVRHRFALAAGALLTYVWVSFPVRPESGGPVRADLVGNAVFGALACLLLVWCARRTRVRPAEGNVISRTSAEA
;
A
#
# COMPACT_ATOMS: atom_id res chain seq x y z
N MET A 1 17.31 22.94 10.66
CA MET A 1 15.83 22.83 10.77
C MET A 1 15.51 21.93 11.94
N PRO A 2 14.47 22.25 12.74
CA PRO A 2 14.04 21.37 13.82
C PRO A 2 13.71 19.99 13.25
N THR A 3 14.16 18.94 13.94
CA THR A 3 13.70 17.59 13.68
C THR A 3 12.16 17.59 13.80
N PRO A 4 11.42 17.01 12.84
CA PRO A 4 9.98 16.90 13.00
C PRO A 4 9.68 16.18 14.33
N PRO A 5 8.60 16.55 15.03
CA PRO A 5 8.26 15.92 16.30
C PRO A 5 8.22 14.41 16.13
N ARG A 6 8.65 13.66 17.15
CA ARG A 6 8.96 12.22 17.04
C ARG A 6 7.86 11.38 16.39
N LEU A 7 6.61 11.82 16.48
CA LEU A 7 5.39 11.15 16.01
C LEU A 7 4.87 11.65 14.65
N ALA A 8 5.41 12.74 14.09
CA ALA A 8 4.98 13.28 12.79
C ALA A 8 4.90 12.23 11.66
N PRO A 9 5.89 11.34 11.45
CA PRO A 9 5.75 10.31 10.43
C PRO A 9 4.64 9.30 10.71
N ALA A 10 4.37 9.02 11.99
CA ALA A 10 3.30 8.10 12.34
C ALA A 10 1.93 8.68 11.97
N PHE A 11 1.69 9.96 12.30
CA PHE A 11 0.48 10.67 11.90
C PHE A 11 0.36 10.84 10.38
N ALA A 12 1.48 11.13 9.70
CA ALA A 12 1.48 11.22 8.24
C ALA A 12 1.07 9.89 7.60
N LEU A 13 1.62 8.76 8.05
CA LEU A 13 1.25 7.43 7.54
C LEU A 13 -0.20 7.08 7.89
N PHE A 14 -0.65 7.43 9.10
CA PHE A 14 -2.01 7.18 9.56
C PHE A 14 -3.07 7.80 8.65
N LEU A 15 -2.84 9.03 8.16
CA LEU A 15 -3.76 9.72 7.26
C LEU A 15 -3.53 9.38 5.78
N LEU A 16 -2.27 9.14 5.40
CA LEU A 16 -1.92 8.90 3.99
C LEU A 16 -2.40 7.52 3.51
N SER A 17 -2.48 6.54 4.39
CA SER A 17 -2.93 5.18 4.06
C SER A 17 -4.37 5.14 3.48
N PRO A 18 -5.42 5.60 4.21
CA PRO A 18 -6.78 5.63 3.64
C PRO A 18 -6.91 6.63 2.50
N PHE A 19 -6.16 7.74 2.52
CA PHE A 19 -6.17 8.70 1.41
C PHE A 19 -5.72 8.07 0.10
N VAL A 20 -4.64 7.28 0.12
CA VAL A 20 -4.14 6.63 -1.09
C VAL A 20 -4.97 5.40 -1.45
N GLY A 21 -5.43 4.64 -0.46
CA GLY A 21 -6.26 3.45 -0.69
C GLY A 21 -7.59 3.78 -1.37
N GLU A 22 -8.27 4.82 -0.89
CA GLU A 22 -9.67 5.05 -1.26
C GLU A 22 -9.84 6.34 -2.10
N PHE A 23 -9.56 7.50 -1.50
CA PHE A 23 -9.81 8.78 -2.15
C PHE A 23 -9.01 8.97 -3.45
N LEU A 24 -7.74 8.52 -3.46
CA LEU A 24 -6.92 8.62 -4.66
C LEU A 24 -7.25 7.52 -5.69
N LEU A 25 -7.80 6.38 -5.26
CA LEU A 25 -8.31 5.36 -6.18
C LEU A 25 -9.55 5.89 -6.94
N GLY A 26 -10.36 6.71 -6.28
CA GLY A 26 -11.56 7.35 -6.85
C GLY A 26 -12.87 6.68 -6.46
N ASN A 27 -12.85 5.68 -5.56
CA ASN A 27 -14.07 5.04 -5.07
C ASN A 27 -14.77 5.85 -3.96
N LEU A 28 -14.05 6.77 -3.28
CA LEU A 28 -14.63 7.75 -2.34
C LEU A 28 -14.59 9.18 -2.88
N THR A 29 -15.71 9.87 -2.74
CA THR A 29 -15.91 11.26 -3.17
C THR A 29 -15.37 12.28 -2.15
N LEU A 30 -15.30 13.55 -2.60
CA LEU A 30 -14.96 14.67 -1.71
C LEU A 30 -15.96 14.86 -0.55
N ALA A 31 -17.23 14.49 -0.74
CA ALA A 31 -18.24 14.59 0.30
C ALA A 31 -17.99 13.59 1.45
N GLU A 32 -17.27 12.50 1.16
CA GLU A 32 -16.99 11.40 2.07
C GLU A 32 -15.67 11.57 2.83
N LEU A 33 -15.03 12.75 2.77
CA LEU A 33 -13.85 13.05 3.59
C LEU A 33 -13.99 12.68 5.08
N PRO A 34 -15.17 12.86 5.74
CA PRO A 34 -15.36 12.37 7.11
C PRO A 34 -15.20 10.86 7.26
N LEU A 35 -15.60 10.07 6.26
CA LEU A 35 -15.42 8.61 6.25
C LEU A 35 -13.94 8.24 6.30
N GLY A 36 -13.06 9.02 5.67
CA GLY A 36 -11.62 8.85 5.78
C GLY A 36 -11.10 8.87 7.23
N LEU A 37 -11.73 9.65 8.12
CA LEU A 37 -11.38 9.65 9.55
C LEU A 37 -11.90 8.40 10.29
N VAL A 38 -13.01 7.83 9.82
CA VAL A 38 -13.58 6.58 10.33
C VAL A 38 -12.75 5.37 9.87
N LEU A 39 -12.24 5.40 8.64
CA LEU A 39 -11.38 4.37 8.06
C LEU A 39 -9.93 4.44 8.59
N ALA A 40 -9.43 5.63 8.94
CA ALA A 40 -8.05 5.81 9.38
C ALA A 40 -7.62 4.92 10.57
N PRO A 41 -8.44 4.67 11.61
CA PRO A 41 -8.17 3.67 12.62
C PRO A 41 -7.80 2.29 12.07
N MET A 42 -8.46 1.81 11.01
CA MET A 42 -8.13 0.53 10.38
C MET A 42 -6.94 0.67 9.42
N TYR A 43 -7.05 1.52 8.41
CA TYR A 43 -6.03 1.73 7.37
C TYR A 43 -4.71 2.23 7.94
N GLY A 44 -4.79 3.38 8.62
CA GLY A 44 -3.64 4.09 9.15
C GLY A 44 -2.90 3.29 10.20
N CYS A 45 -3.61 2.65 11.14
CA CYS A 45 -2.96 1.79 12.12
C CYS A 45 -2.45 0.49 11.51
N GLY A 46 -3.16 -0.11 10.54
CA GLY A 46 -2.69 -1.28 9.79
C GLY A 46 -1.35 -1.02 9.09
N ALA A 47 -1.26 0.07 8.32
CA ALA A 47 -0.01 0.50 7.69
C ALA A 47 1.10 0.78 8.71
N LEU A 48 0.77 1.37 9.86
CA LEU A 48 1.73 1.57 10.95
C LEU A 48 2.21 0.24 11.56
N LEU A 49 1.33 -0.74 11.78
CA LEU A 49 1.69 -2.06 12.30
C LEU A 49 2.62 -2.79 11.33
N VAL A 50 2.26 -2.84 10.05
CA VAL A 50 3.09 -3.43 8.99
C VAL A 50 4.49 -2.84 9.02
N ARG A 51 4.58 -1.51 9.05
CA ARG A 51 5.85 -0.78 9.06
C ARG A 51 6.64 -1.01 10.34
N GLU A 52 6.02 -0.85 11.49
CA GLU A 52 6.69 -1.00 12.80
C GLU A 52 7.18 -2.43 13.02
N VAL A 53 6.37 -3.44 12.72
CA VAL A 53 6.75 -4.85 12.85
C VAL A 53 7.86 -5.19 11.86
N GLY A 54 7.76 -4.77 10.60
CA GLY A 54 8.78 -5.01 9.58
C GLY A 54 10.13 -4.33 9.89
N ARG A 55 10.11 -3.15 10.50
CA ARG A 55 11.33 -2.44 10.93
C ARG A 55 11.94 -3.05 12.20
N ARG A 56 11.13 -3.42 13.18
CA ARG A 56 11.60 -4.05 14.44
C ARG A 56 12.14 -5.46 14.24
N SER A 57 11.56 -6.22 13.33
CA SER A 57 12.01 -7.60 13.05
C SER A 57 13.36 -7.63 12.33
N GLY A 58 13.75 -6.53 11.67
CA GLY A 58 14.94 -6.46 10.82
C GLY A 58 14.76 -7.13 9.45
N GLY A 59 13.54 -7.53 9.09
CA GLY A 59 13.21 -8.15 7.79
C GLY A 59 13.14 -7.18 6.62
N GLY A 60 13.02 -5.87 6.89
CA GLY A 60 13.03 -4.83 5.85
C GLY A 60 11.83 -4.89 4.91
N TRP A 61 12.01 -4.46 3.66
CA TRP A 61 10.93 -4.38 2.67
C TRP A 61 10.30 -5.73 2.30
N PRO A 62 11.03 -6.84 2.13
CA PRO A 62 10.41 -8.14 1.86
C PRO A 62 9.41 -8.56 2.94
N ALA A 63 9.78 -8.38 4.22
CA ALA A 63 8.87 -8.66 5.32
C ALA A 63 7.66 -7.71 5.34
N MET A 64 7.87 -6.40 5.10
CA MET A 64 6.76 -5.43 5.06
C MET A 64 5.78 -5.71 3.91
N VAL A 65 6.23 -6.15 2.73
CA VAL A 65 5.34 -6.50 1.62
C VAL A 65 4.49 -7.72 1.96
N LEU A 66 5.07 -8.75 2.58
CA LEU A 66 4.32 -9.93 3.03
C LEU A 66 3.32 -9.60 4.15
N LEU A 67 3.70 -8.73 5.09
CA LEU A 67 2.79 -8.21 6.12
C LEU A 67 1.69 -7.32 5.52
N ALA A 68 1.98 -6.55 4.48
CA ALA A 68 0.99 -5.75 3.76
C ALA A 68 -0.02 -6.63 3.02
N ALA A 69 0.43 -7.75 2.43
CA ALA A 69 -0.47 -8.75 1.85
C ALA A 69 -1.31 -9.46 2.93
N ALA A 70 -0.74 -9.74 4.11
CA ALA A 70 -1.51 -10.25 5.23
C ALA A 70 -2.57 -9.23 5.70
N TYR A 71 -2.21 -7.95 5.75
CA TYR A 71 -3.13 -6.86 6.07
C TYR A 71 -4.28 -6.77 5.05
N ALA A 72 -3.98 -6.82 3.75
CA ALA A 72 -4.98 -6.83 2.68
C ALA A 72 -6.03 -7.94 2.88
N LEU A 73 -5.59 -9.15 3.24
CA LEU A 73 -6.51 -10.26 3.50
C LEU A 73 -7.23 -10.17 4.86
N ILE A 74 -6.69 -9.44 5.84
CA ILE A 74 -7.37 -9.16 7.11
C ILE A 74 -8.50 -8.15 6.91
N GLU A 75 -8.25 -7.13 6.11
CA GLU A 75 -9.26 -6.13 5.74
C GLU A 75 -10.38 -6.81 4.97
N GLU A 76 -10.05 -7.44 3.85
CA GLU A 76 -11.08 -7.85 2.88
C GLU A 76 -11.71 -9.21 3.19
N GLY A 77 -11.05 -9.98 4.06
CA GLY A 77 -11.55 -11.25 4.55
C GLY A 77 -12.43 -11.06 5.79
N PRO A 78 -11.86 -11.04 7.01
CA PRO A 78 -12.65 -11.01 8.24
C PRO A 78 -13.27 -9.65 8.59
N ILE A 79 -12.81 -8.52 8.04
CA ILE A 79 -13.38 -7.20 8.38
C ILE A 79 -14.49 -6.81 7.39
N ASP A 80 -14.17 -6.68 6.11
CA ASP A 80 -15.12 -6.23 5.08
C ASP A 80 -15.94 -7.39 4.52
N GLN A 81 -15.36 -8.59 4.52
CA GLN A 81 -15.97 -9.81 3.98
C GLN A 81 -16.29 -9.74 2.47
N LEU A 82 -15.71 -8.78 1.76
CA LEU A 82 -15.84 -8.59 0.31
C LEU A 82 -15.46 -9.84 -0.46
N LEU A 83 -14.47 -10.61 0.00
CA LEU A 83 -14.01 -11.83 -0.67
C LEU A 83 -15.11 -12.89 -0.89
N TRP A 84 -16.24 -12.80 -0.17
CA TRP A 84 -17.35 -13.74 -0.26
C TRP A 84 -18.73 -13.09 -0.31
N SER A 85 -18.82 -11.76 -0.25
CA SER A 85 -20.09 -11.04 -0.32
C SER A 85 -20.51 -10.85 -1.79
N ASP A 86 -21.75 -11.21 -2.11
CA ASP A 86 -22.35 -11.06 -3.44
C ASP A 86 -23.10 -9.73 -3.62
N SER A 87 -23.04 -8.85 -2.61
CA SER A 87 -23.84 -7.62 -2.54
C SER A 87 -23.06 -6.39 -2.05
N TYR A 88 -21.73 -6.50 -1.89
CA TYR A 88 -20.90 -5.44 -1.32
C TYR A 88 -21.07 -4.08 -2.00
N ALA A 89 -21.40 -3.06 -1.20
CA ALA A 89 -21.71 -1.70 -1.65
C ALA A 89 -22.83 -1.65 -2.70
N GLY A 90 -23.78 -2.59 -2.63
CA GLY A 90 -24.90 -2.72 -3.56
C GLY A 90 -24.54 -3.32 -4.92
N ALA A 91 -23.35 -3.94 -5.07
CA ALA A 91 -22.89 -4.56 -6.29
C ALA A 91 -22.41 -6.01 -6.07
N ASP A 92 -22.65 -6.86 -7.06
CA ASP A 92 -22.04 -8.20 -7.11
C ASP A 92 -20.65 -8.09 -7.75
N LEU A 93 -19.62 -8.00 -6.90
CA LEU A 93 -18.21 -7.98 -7.31
C LEU A 93 -17.60 -9.40 -7.31
N LEU A 94 -18.37 -10.39 -6.86
CA LEU A 94 -17.89 -11.75 -6.61
C LEU A 94 -18.06 -12.65 -7.83
N HIS A 95 -19.21 -12.55 -8.51
CA HIS A 95 -19.55 -13.47 -9.60
C HIS A 95 -19.18 -12.91 -10.98
N GLY A 96 -18.04 -13.37 -11.50
CA GLY A 96 -17.61 -13.18 -12.89
C GLY A 96 -16.99 -14.46 -13.46
N PRO A 97 -16.50 -14.46 -14.73
CA PRO A 97 -15.76 -15.58 -15.32
C PRO A 97 -14.61 -16.15 -14.48
N SER A 98 -14.03 -15.36 -13.59
CA SER A 98 -12.95 -15.76 -12.68
C SER A 98 -13.42 -16.29 -11.32
N TYR A 99 -14.73 -16.43 -11.11
CA TYR A 99 -15.32 -17.04 -9.92
C TYR A 99 -15.01 -18.54 -9.81
N LEU A 100 -14.57 -18.97 -8.62
CA LEU A 100 -14.28 -20.36 -8.30
C LEU A 100 -15.28 -20.89 -7.26
N PRO A 101 -16.33 -21.63 -7.69
CA PRO A 101 -17.37 -22.13 -6.78
C PRO A 101 -16.84 -22.99 -5.63
N ALA A 102 -15.73 -23.69 -5.83
CA ALA A 102 -15.11 -24.53 -4.80
C ALA A 102 -14.52 -23.73 -3.63
N LEU A 103 -14.17 -22.46 -3.86
CA LEU A 103 -13.64 -21.55 -2.83
C LEU A 103 -14.67 -20.48 -2.42
N GLY A 104 -15.72 -20.29 -3.24
CA GLY A 104 -16.66 -19.19 -3.10
C GLY A 104 -16.03 -17.83 -3.32
N MET A 105 -14.93 -17.75 -4.09
CA MET A 105 -14.12 -16.54 -4.29
C MET A 105 -13.86 -16.30 -5.76
N SER A 106 -13.74 -15.04 -6.16
CA SER A 106 -13.20 -14.64 -7.46
C SER A 106 -11.69 -14.47 -7.40
N VAL A 107 -10.99 -15.03 -8.41
CA VAL A 107 -9.54 -14.87 -8.55
C VAL A 107 -9.19 -13.42 -8.85
N GLU A 108 -9.94 -12.77 -9.73
CA GLU A 108 -9.73 -11.37 -10.11
C GLU A 108 -9.96 -10.47 -8.88
N LEU A 109 -11.08 -10.64 -8.17
CA LEU A 109 -11.40 -9.84 -6.98
C LEU A 109 -10.30 -9.96 -5.93
N THR A 110 -9.85 -11.19 -5.66
CA THR A 110 -8.75 -11.46 -4.72
C THR A 110 -7.46 -10.73 -5.13
N GLN A 111 -7.15 -10.67 -6.42
CA GLN A 111 -5.97 -9.96 -6.92
C GLN A 111 -6.13 -8.44 -6.87
N THR A 112 -7.34 -7.94 -7.13
CA THR A 112 -7.69 -6.52 -7.03
C THR A 112 -7.50 -6.01 -5.62
N VAL A 113 -8.05 -6.70 -4.63
CA VAL A 113 -7.89 -6.31 -3.22
C VAL A 113 -6.44 -6.45 -2.76
N LEU A 114 -5.73 -7.51 -3.19
CA LEU A 114 -4.30 -7.65 -2.90
C LEU A 114 -3.49 -6.51 -3.53
N ALA A 115 -3.79 -6.10 -4.77
CA ALA A 115 -3.12 -4.98 -5.42
C ALA A 115 -3.37 -3.69 -4.63
N LEU A 116 -4.63 -3.35 -4.41
CA LEU A 116 -5.09 -2.14 -3.73
C LEU A 116 -4.41 -2.01 -2.38
N HIS A 117 -4.62 -2.99 -1.49
CA HIS A 117 -4.20 -2.83 -0.10
C HIS A 117 -2.70 -3.08 0.10
N THR A 118 -2.12 -4.08 -0.57
CA THR A 118 -0.68 -4.36 -0.41
C THR A 118 0.16 -3.20 -0.93
N VAL A 119 -0.16 -2.71 -2.15
CA VAL A 119 0.68 -1.73 -2.84
C VAL A 119 0.25 -0.31 -2.51
N TRP A 120 -1.01 0.05 -2.74
CA TRP A 120 -1.46 1.44 -2.68
C TRP A 120 -1.83 1.90 -1.28
N SER A 121 -2.65 1.15 -0.52
CA SER A 121 -3.03 1.61 0.82
C SER A 121 -1.91 1.44 1.86
N VAL A 122 -0.95 0.52 1.64
CA VAL A 122 0.15 0.25 2.59
C VAL A 122 1.55 0.63 2.06
N CYS A 123 2.08 -0.07 1.04
CA CYS A 123 3.49 0.06 0.67
C CYS A 123 3.86 1.46 0.13
N VAL A 124 3.01 2.05 -0.70
CA VAL A 124 3.21 3.39 -1.28
C VAL A 124 3.26 4.46 -0.19
N PRO A 125 2.26 4.59 0.71
CA PRO A 125 2.30 5.50 1.86
C PRO A 125 3.54 5.31 2.73
N ILE A 126 3.91 4.07 3.07
CA ILE A 126 5.14 3.80 3.84
C ILE A 126 6.37 4.36 3.11
N ALA A 127 6.51 4.09 1.81
CA ALA A 127 7.66 4.53 1.01
C ALA A 127 7.75 6.07 0.92
N LEU A 128 6.61 6.74 0.77
CA LEU A 128 6.52 8.21 0.72
C LEU A 128 6.91 8.82 2.06
N VAL A 129 6.36 8.34 3.18
CA VAL A 129 6.69 8.87 4.50
C VAL A 129 8.15 8.58 4.86
N GLU A 130 8.67 7.39 4.57
CA GLU A 130 10.08 7.08 4.78
C GLU A 130 11.04 7.94 3.95
N THR A 131 10.59 8.40 2.78
CA THR A 131 11.34 9.34 1.93
C THR A 131 11.49 10.70 2.63
N LEU A 132 10.47 11.10 3.39
CA LEU A 132 10.44 12.36 4.13
C LEU A 132 11.20 12.27 5.47
N THR A 133 11.34 11.08 6.06
CA THR A 133 12.01 10.85 7.35
C THR A 133 13.33 10.08 7.23
N ARG A 134 14.22 10.55 6.35
CA ARG A 134 15.46 9.84 5.97
C ARG A 134 16.33 9.34 7.13
N SER A 135 16.48 10.13 8.20
CA SER A 135 17.33 9.79 9.34
C SER A 135 16.75 8.66 10.20
N ARG A 136 15.42 8.49 10.22
CA ARG A 136 14.71 7.49 11.04
C ARG A 136 13.93 6.47 10.22
N ARG A 137 14.17 6.38 8.92
CA ARG A 137 13.40 5.53 8.00
C ARG A 137 13.51 4.04 8.31
N SER A 138 14.68 3.60 8.77
CA SER A 138 14.95 2.20 9.14
C SER A 138 14.74 1.91 10.62
N GLU A 139 14.38 2.92 11.41
CA GLU A 139 14.18 2.81 12.85
C GLU A 139 12.68 2.75 13.18
N PRO A 140 12.28 2.10 14.29
CA PRO A 140 10.93 2.23 14.83
C PRO A 140 10.59 3.70 15.11
N TRP A 141 9.40 4.14 14.70
CA TRP A 141 8.89 5.48 14.99
C TRP A 141 8.23 5.54 16.36
N LEU A 142 7.59 4.45 16.76
CA LEU A 142 6.83 4.34 18.01
C LEU A 142 7.65 3.65 19.12
N GLY A 143 7.26 3.87 20.37
CA GLY A 143 7.67 3.01 21.49
C GLY A 143 6.83 1.74 21.57
N ARG A 144 7.09 0.86 22.55
CA ARG A 144 6.24 -0.33 22.78
C ARG A 144 4.80 0.03 23.15
N VAL A 145 4.63 1.06 23.99
CA VAL A 145 3.30 1.58 24.38
C VAL A 145 2.56 2.13 23.18
N GLY A 146 3.21 2.98 22.36
CA GLY A 146 2.59 3.52 21.15
C GLY A 146 2.19 2.43 20.16
N LEU A 147 3.00 1.38 20.02
CA LEU A 147 2.65 0.22 19.18
C LEU A 147 1.43 -0.53 19.73
N ALA A 148 1.34 -0.73 21.04
CA ALA A 148 0.18 -1.36 21.67
C ALA A 148 -1.10 -0.53 21.47
N VAL A 149 -1.01 0.80 21.63
CA VAL A 149 -2.14 1.71 21.36
C VAL A 149 -2.58 1.60 19.89
N VAL A 150 -1.63 1.64 18.94
CA VAL A 150 -1.94 1.47 17.51
C VAL A 150 -2.59 0.11 17.24
N ALA A 151 -2.15 -0.97 17.88
CA ALA A 151 -2.79 -2.28 17.73
C ALA A 151 -4.23 -2.32 18.26
N VAL A 152 -4.49 -1.70 19.42
CA VAL A 152 -5.84 -1.59 19.97
C VAL A 152 -6.74 -0.75 19.06
N VAL A 153 -6.25 0.39 18.57
CA VAL A 153 -7.01 1.27 17.66
C VAL A 153 -7.27 0.57 16.32
N PHE A 154 -6.31 -0.20 15.80
CA PHE A 154 -6.51 -1.04 14.61
C PHE A 154 -7.65 -2.02 14.79
N VAL A 155 -7.66 -2.79 15.89
CA VAL A 155 -8.73 -3.75 16.18
C VAL A 155 -10.08 -3.03 16.35
N ALA A 156 -10.12 -1.92 17.10
CA ALA A 156 -11.34 -1.16 17.28
C ALA A 156 -11.87 -0.57 15.96
N GLY A 157 -10.97 -0.08 15.09
CA GLY A 157 -11.30 0.39 13.74
C GLY A 157 -11.85 -0.73 12.86
N GLY A 158 -11.19 -1.88 12.85
CA GLY A 158 -11.66 -3.05 12.10
C GLY A 158 -13.03 -3.55 12.58
N VAL A 159 -13.26 -3.58 13.90
CA VAL A 159 -14.59 -3.92 14.45
C VAL A 159 -15.64 -2.90 14.03
N LEU A 160 -15.32 -1.61 14.03
CA LEU A 160 -16.25 -0.57 13.59
C LEU A 160 -16.64 -0.73 12.11
N VAL A 161 -15.66 -0.99 11.25
CA VAL A 161 -15.88 -1.21 9.81
C VAL A 161 -16.68 -2.49 9.58
N PHE A 162 -16.32 -3.59 10.23
CA PHE A 162 -17.09 -4.84 10.18
C PHE A 162 -18.55 -4.64 10.59
N LEU A 163 -18.81 -3.88 11.67
CA LEU A 163 -20.16 -3.61 12.12
C LEU A 163 -20.94 -2.74 11.12
N GLY A 164 -20.27 -1.79 10.45
CA GLY A 164 -20.85 -1.01 9.37
C GLY A 164 -21.27 -1.90 8.19
N ASN A 165 -20.31 -2.67 7.65
CA ASN A 165 -20.57 -3.60 6.55
C ASN A 165 -21.63 -4.65 6.92
N TYR A 166 -21.63 -5.17 8.14
CA TYR A 166 -22.67 -6.09 8.59
C TYR A 166 -24.06 -5.43 8.69
N ALA A 167 -24.12 -4.16 9.10
CA ALA A 167 -25.38 -3.43 9.18
C ALA A 167 -25.99 -3.15 7.80
N ASP A 168 -25.15 -2.98 6.78
CA ASP A 168 -25.60 -2.74 5.41
C ASP A 168 -25.88 -4.07 4.68
N GLU A 169 -24.91 -4.98 4.65
CA GLU A 169 -24.95 -6.21 3.83
C GLU A 169 -25.62 -7.40 4.53
N HIS A 170 -25.70 -7.39 5.86
CA HIS A 170 -26.17 -8.53 6.68
C HIS A 170 -25.45 -9.86 6.39
N PHE A 171 -24.25 -9.78 5.81
CA PHE A 171 -23.45 -10.93 5.39
C PHE A 171 -22.45 -11.36 6.47
N VAL A 172 -22.30 -12.67 6.65
CA VAL A 172 -21.22 -13.26 7.46
C VAL A 172 -20.67 -14.49 6.74
N ALA A 173 -19.36 -14.46 6.46
CA ALA A 173 -18.63 -15.55 5.87
C ALA A 173 -18.70 -16.81 6.74
N SER A 174 -18.73 -17.97 6.10
CA SER A 174 -18.81 -19.25 6.80
C SER A 174 -17.58 -19.47 7.70
N PRO A 175 -17.71 -20.25 8.79
CA PRO A 175 -16.56 -20.59 9.63
C PRO A 175 -15.41 -21.24 8.86
N GLY A 176 -15.70 -21.99 7.78
CA GLY A 176 -14.70 -22.60 6.92
C GLY A 176 -13.91 -21.58 6.10
N GLN A 177 -14.58 -20.57 5.53
CA GLN A 177 -13.95 -19.46 4.81
C GLN A 177 -13.06 -18.64 5.76
N LEU A 178 -13.59 -18.28 6.94
CA LEU A 178 -12.83 -17.56 7.97
C LEU A 178 -11.61 -18.36 8.44
N ALA A 179 -11.76 -19.66 8.70
CA ALA A 179 -10.63 -20.52 9.08
C ALA A 179 -9.57 -20.61 7.96
N GLY A 180 -10.02 -20.74 6.71
CA GLY A 180 -9.17 -20.81 5.53
C GLY A 180 -8.35 -19.53 5.34
N ILE A 181 -8.99 -18.36 5.38
CA ILE A 181 -8.27 -17.08 5.21
C ILE A 181 -7.34 -16.80 6.39
N CYS A 182 -7.74 -17.12 7.63
CA CYS A 182 -6.88 -16.97 8.80
C CYS A 182 -5.63 -17.84 8.70
N LEU A 183 -5.73 -19.05 8.12
CA LEU A 183 -4.57 -19.89 7.83
C LEU A 183 -3.63 -19.22 6.82
N VAL A 184 -4.16 -18.68 5.71
CA VAL A 184 -3.34 -17.98 4.70
C VAL A 184 -2.66 -16.74 5.29
N ILE A 185 -3.39 -15.94 6.06
CA ILE A 185 -2.85 -14.78 6.79
C ILE A 185 -1.71 -15.21 7.72
N ALA A 186 -1.91 -16.28 8.50
CA ALA A 186 -0.89 -16.79 9.41
C ALA A 186 0.36 -17.28 8.64
N LEU A 187 0.19 -17.92 7.48
CA LEU A 187 1.29 -18.35 6.62
C LEU A 187 2.05 -17.16 6.03
N LEU A 188 1.37 -16.09 5.61
CA LEU A 188 2.02 -14.86 5.14
C LEU A 188 2.83 -14.17 6.24
N ILE A 189 2.27 -14.08 7.45
CA ILE A 189 2.96 -13.54 8.62
C ILE A 189 4.19 -14.40 8.95
N ALA A 190 4.07 -15.72 8.97
CA ALA A 190 5.18 -16.63 9.20
C ALA A 190 6.28 -16.46 8.12
N ALA A 191 5.88 -16.38 6.84
CA ALA A 191 6.79 -16.13 5.73
C ALA A 191 7.52 -14.77 5.86
N ALA A 192 6.84 -13.74 6.34
CA ALA A 192 7.45 -12.43 6.59
C ALA A 192 8.58 -12.48 7.62
N PHE A 193 8.47 -13.34 8.63
CA PHE A 193 9.54 -13.56 9.62
C PHE A 193 10.60 -14.56 9.14
N ALA A 194 10.23 -15.52 8.29
CA ALA A 194 11.15 -16.48 7.70
C ALA A 194 12.07 -15.84 6.65
N VAL A 195 11.56 -14.94 5.79
CA VAL A 195 12.35 -14.28 4.73
C VAL A 195 13.51 -13.46 5.29
N ARG A 196 13.40 -13.01 6.54
CA ARG A 196 14.49 -12.36 7.28
C ARG A 196 15.76 -13.22 7.33
N ALA A 197 15.61 -14.54 7.48
CA ALA A 197 16.75 -15.47 7.54
C ALA A 197 17.44 -15.62 6.17
N LEU A 198 16.71 -15.36 5.08
CA LEU A 198 17.15 -15.57 3.71
C LEU A 198 17.95 -14.40 3.13
N ARG A 199 18.69 -13.63 3.94
CA ARG A 199 19.42 -12.42 3.49
C ARG A 199 20.19 -12.68 2.19
N LEU A 200 19.61 -12.25 1.08
CA LEU A 200 20.16 -12.56 -0.24
C LEU A 200 21.45 -11.76 -0.45
N PRO A 201 22.50 -12.39 -1.01
CA PRO A 201 23.80 -11.72 -1.18
C PRO A 201 23.69 -10.56 -2.18
N PRO A 202 24.52 -9.52 -2.09
CA PRO A 202 24.62 -8.50 -3.13
C PRO A 202 24.83 -9.11 -4.52
N LEU A 203 24.34 -8.44 -5.56
CA LEU A 203 24.53 -8.84 -6.95
C LEU A 203 25.48 -7.87 -7.65
N PRO A 204 26.28 -8.36 -8.62
CA PRO A 204 27.14 -7.50 -9.41
C PRO A 204 26.33 -6.54 -10.29
N GLY A 205 26.93 -5.39 -10.58
CA GLY A 205 26.37 -4.34 -11.42
C GLY A 205 25.78 -3.17 -10.63
N ARG A 206 25.37 -2.14 -11.38
CA ARG A 206 24.76 -0.91 -10.85
C ARG A 206 23.26 -0.95 -11.04
N ALA A 207 22.53 -0.53 -10.01
CA ALA A 207 21.08 -0.35 -10.10
C ALA A 207 20.75 0.65 -11.23
N PRO A 208 19.59 0.51 -11.90
CA PRO A 208 19.16 1.47 -12.92
C PRO A 208 19.06 2.88 -12.35
N ALA A 209 19.15 3.90 -13.20
CA ALA A 209 18.96 5.27 -12.76
C ALA A 209 17.55 5.44 -12.14
N PRO A 210 17.39 6.15 -10.99
CA PRO A 210 16.11 6.29 -10.31
C PRO A 210 14.97 6.78 -11.21
N TRP A 211 15.28 7.67 -12.17
CA TRP A 211 14.29 8.21 -13.09
C TRP A 211 13.67 7.17 -14.03
N ARG A 212 14.32 6.01 -14.24
CA ARG A 212 13.78 4.90 -15.04
C ARG A 212 12.84 4.00 -14.24
N VAL A 213 13.06 3.91 -12.92
CA VAL A 213 12.28 3.04 -12.03
C VAL A 213 10.84 3.53 -11.90
N GLY A 214 10.62 4.83 -11.80
CA GLY A 214 9.27 5.40 -11.67
C GLY A 214 8.39 5.18 -12.90
N PRO A 215 8.81 5.56 -14.11
CA PRO A 215 8.08 5.26 -15.33
C PRO A 215 7.87 3.75 -15.54
N ALA A 216 8.85 2.90 -15.23
CA ALA A 216 8.67 1.46 -15.31
C ALA A 216 7.57 0.96 -14.36
N ALA A 217 7.55 1.47 -13.12
CA ALA A 217 6.49 1.16 -12.17
C ALA A 217 5.12 1.61 -12.69
N LEU A 218 5.01 2.87 -13.12
CA LEU A 218 3.79 3.44 -13.70
C LEU A 218 3.27 2.60 -14.87
N VAL A 219 4.16 2.17 -15.79
CA VAL A 219 3.76 1.35 -16.94
C VAL A 219 3.24 -0.01 -16.49
N VAL A 220 3.97 -0.70 -15.60
CA VAL A 220 3.58 -2.05 -15.13
C VAL A 220 2.26 -1.99 -14.36
N THR A 221 2.09 -1.03 -13.46
CA THR A 221 0.86 -0.91 -12.67
C THR A 221 -0.32 -0.41 -13.50
N SER A 222 -0.08 0.48 -14.48
CA SER A 222 -1.14 0.94 -15.40
C SER A 222 -1.55 -0.14 -16.40
N ALA A 223 -0.65 -1.06 -16.76
CA ALA A 223 -0.99 -2.20 -17.62
C ALA A 223 -2.01 -3.14 -16.98
N TYR A 224 -2.02 -3.23 -15.64
CA TYR A 224 -3.05 -3.95 -14.89
C TYR A 224 -4.29 -3.08 -14.67
N TRP A 225 -4.15 -1.94 -13.97
CA TRP A 225 -5.30 -1.12 -13.56
C TRP A 225 -6.06 -0.49 -14.73
N GLY A 226 -5.38 -0.20 -15.84
CA GLY A 226 -6.02 0.48 -16.96
C GLY A 226 -7.10 -0.36 -17.61
N PRO A 227 -6.76 -1.53 -18.16
CA PRO A 227 -7.75 -2.45 -18.69
C PRO A 227 -8.81 -2.85 -17.66
N ALA A 228 -8.44 -3.09 -16.40
CA ALA A 228 -9.38 -3.43 -15.34
C ALA A 228 -10.47 -2.36 -15.09
N ASN A 229 -10.22 -1.10 -15.46
CA ASN A 229 -11.18 0.01 -15.29
C ASN A 229 -11.77 0.54 -16.61
N LEU A 230 -11.18 0.19 -17.75
CA LEU A 230 -11.57 0.71 -19.06
C LEU A 230 -12.25 -0.35 -19.93
N LEU A 231 -11.98 -1.63 -19.69
CA LEU A 231 -12.62 -2.74 -20.38
C LEU A 231 -13.70 -3.31 -19.48
N THR A 232 -14.94 -3.30 -19.97
CA THR A 232 -16.12 -3.77 -19.25
C THR A 232 -16.60 -5.13 -19.74
N ASP A 233 -15.88 -5.73 -20.70
CA ASP A 233 -16.24 -7.04 -21.23
C ASP A 233 -15.69 -8.17 -20.36
N ASP A 234 -16.57 -9.10 -19.97
CA ASP A 234 -16.28 -10.25 -19.11
C ASP A 234 -15.10 -11.12 -19.58
N TRP A 235 -14.87 -11.23 -20.90
CA TRP A 235 -13.77 -12.05 -21.44
C TRP A 235 -12.39 -11.58 -20.96
N TYR A 236 -12.27 -10.32 -20.55
CA TYR A 236 -11.00 -9.74 -20.12
C TYR A 236 -10.57 -10.21 -18.73
N GLU A 237 -11.47 -10.70 -17.86
CA GLU A 237 -11.11 -11.04 -16.47
C GLU A 237 -9.88 -11.97 -16.38
N TRP A 238 -9.89 -13.09 -17.12
CA TRP A 238 -8.76 -14.02 -17.12
C TRP A 238 -7.48 -13.45 -17.75
N VAL A 239 -7.62 -12.49 -18.67
CA VAL A 239 -6.48 -11.74 -19.21
C VAL A 239 -5.91 -10.81 -18.14
N GLY A 240 -6.77 -10.08 -17.43
CA GLY A 240 -6.41 -9.26 -16.28
C GLY A 240 -5.68 -10.06 -15.20
N VAL A 241 -6.17 -11.26 -14.89
CA VAL A 241 -5.51 -12.21 -13.98
C VAL A 241 -4.09 -12.55 -14.44
N GLY A 242 -3.92 -12.83 -15.73
CA GLY A 242 -2.61 -13.09 -16.33
C GLY A 242 -1.68 -11.88 -16.26
N VAL A 243 -2.19 -10.68 -16.56
CA VAL A 243 -1.44 -9.42 -16.50
C VAL A 243 -0.99 -9.10 -15.08
N TRP A 244 -1.87 -9.27 -14.09
CA TRP A 244 -1.53 -9.09 -12.68
C TRP A 244 -0.43 -10.06 -12.23
N CYS A 245 -0.57 -11.34 -12.56
CA CYS A 245 0.44 -12.36 -12.24
C CYS A 245 1.79 -12.02 -12.86
N ALA A 246 1.81 -11.67 -14.16
CA ALA A 246 3.02 -11.29 -14.86
C ALA A 246 3.64 -10.01 -14.26
N GLY A 247 2.84 -8.98 -14.01
CA GLY A 247 3.27 -7.72 -13.41
C GLY A 247 3.87 -7.91 -12.02
N THR A 248 3.23 -8.73 -11.19
CA THR A 248 3.71 -9.06 -9.84
C THR A 248 5.04 -9.83 -9.90
N VAL A 249 5.13 -10.88 -10.71
CA VAL A 249 6.36 -11.67 -10.86
C VAL A 249 7.51 -10.82 -11.39
N LEU A 250 7.26 -10.04 -12.45
CA LEU A 250 8.25 -9.14 -13.04
C LEU A 250 8.68 -8.04 -12.06
N GLY A 251 7.73 -7.46 -11.34
CA GLY A 251 7.98 -6.44 -10.33
C GLY A 251 8.84 -6.96 -9.19
N VAL A 252 8.48 -8.11 -8.62
CA VAL A 252 9.25 -8.78 -7.56
C VAL A 252 10.65 -9.13 -8.08
N TRP A 253 10.77 -9.68 -9.28
CA TRP A 253 12.04 -10.07 -9.87
C TRP A 253 12.96 -8.86 -10.09
N TRP A 254 12.47 -7.80 -10.75
CA TRP A 254 13.23 -6.58 -11.01
C TRP A 254 13.63 -5.87 -9.73
N VAL A 255 12.68 -5.64 -8.80
CA VAL A 255 12.97 -4.92 -7.55
C VAL A 255 13.91 -5.73 -6.66
N SER A 256 13.74 -7.05 -6.56
CA SER A 256 14.66 -7.93 -5.83
C SER A 256 16.08 -7.84 -6.41
N ARG A 257 16.22 -7.94 -7.74
CA ARG A 257 17.50 -7.83 -8.42
C ARG A 257 18.15 -6.45 -8.23
N TRP A 258 17.44 -5.38 -8.55
CA TRP A 258 17.95 -4.00 -8.47
C TRP A 258 18.28 -3.61 -7.04
N SER A 259 17.51 -4.08 -6.05
CA SER A 259 17.75 -3.78 -4.64
C SER A 259 19.05 -4.35 -4.08
N ARG A 260 19.60 -5.36 -4.75
CA ARG A 260 20.86 -6.03 -4.41
C ARG A 260 22.06 -5.48 -5.18
N GLN A 261 21.85 -4.53 -6.09
CA GLN A 261 22.91 -3.91 -6.89
C GLN A 261 23.41 -2.61 -6.27
N GLU A 262 24.61 -2.19 -6.70
CA GLU A 262 25.25 -0.97 -6.22
C GLU A 262 24.39 0.27 -6.54
N GLY A 263 24.24 1.17 -5.56
CA GLY A 263 23.56 2.45 -5.73
C GLY A 263 22.05 2.44 -5.52
N TRP A 264 21.41 1.28 -5.29
CA TRP A 264 20.00 1.23 -4.92
C TRP A 264 19.75 1.94 -3.58
N GLY A 265 18.83 2.90 -3.54
CA GLY A 265 18.64 3.73 -2.35
C GLY A 265 17.28 4.40 -2.23
N VAL A 266 17.22 5.48 -1.44
CA VAL A 266 16.00 6.26 -1.19
C VAL A 266 15.33 6.69 -2.48
N ARG A 267 16.13 7.19 -3.44
CA ARG A 267 15.64 7.75 -4.69
C ARG A 267 14.92 6.70 -5.54
N HIS A 268 15.38 5.46 -5.55
CA HIS A 268 14.75 4.36 -6.26
C HIS A 268 13.43 3.93 -5.62
N ARG A 269 13.40 3.81 -4.29
CA ARG A 269 12.16 3.47 -3.55
C ARG A 269 11.11 4.56 -3.71
N PHE A 270 11.52 5.82 -3.63
CA PHE A 270 10.65 6.96 -3.93
C PHE A 270 10.14 6.90 -5.37
N ALA A 271 11.01 6.68 -6.36
CA ALA A 271 10.61 6.62 -7.76
C ALA A 271 9.61 5.47 -8.00
N LEU A 272 9.86 4.28 -7.44
CA LEU A 272 8.96 3.13 -7.49
C LEU A 272 7.56 3.48 -6.94
N ALA A 273 7.51 4.06 -5.74
CA ALA A 273 6.26 4.48 -5.10
C ALA A 273 5.56 5.62 -5.86
N ALA A 274 6.32 6.57 -6.42
CA ALA A 274 5.78 7.67 -7.21
C ALA A 274 5.15 7.17 -8.51
N GLY A 275 5.77 6.20 -9.19
CA GLY A 275 5.21 5.59 -10.39
C GLY A 275 3.90 4.85 -10.11
N ALA A 276 3.86 4.05 -9.04
CA ALA A 276 2.63 3.38 -8.61
C ALA A 276 1.53 4.40 -8.21
N LEU A 277 1.87 5.41 -7.41
CA LEU A 277 0.91 6.46 -7.00
C LEU A 277 0.30 7.18 -8.22
N LEU A 278 1.13 7.48 -9.23
CA LEU A 278 0.66 8.12 -10.47
C LEU A 278 -0.31 7.24 -11.28
N THR A 279 -0.33 5.92 -11.08
CA THR A 279 -1.39 5.07 -11.66
C THR A 279 -2.75 5.45 -11.09
N TYR A 280 -2.90 5.58 -9.77
CA TYR A 280 -4.16 5.99 -9.15
C TYR A 280 -4.59 7.40 -9.54
N VAL A 281 -3.62 8.32 -9.72
CA VAL A 281 -3.93 9.69 -10.19
C VAL A 281 -4.71 9.69 -11.51
N TRP A 282 -4.41 8.78 -12.44
CA TRP A 282 -5.17 8.73 -13.70
C TRP A 282 -6.32 7.73 -13.65
N VAL A 283 -6.19 6.62 -12.93
CA VAL A 283 -7.22 5.57 -12.77
C VAL A 283 -8.45 6.07 -12.04
N SER A 284 -8.33 7.06 -11.16
CA SER A 284 -9.49 7.67 -10.50
C SER A 284 -10.50 8.31 -11.44
N PHE A 285 -10.14 8.64 -12.68
CA PHE A 285 -11.06 9.24 -13.64
C PHE A 285 -12.08 8.26 -14.26
N PRO A 286 -11.70 7.02 -14.63
CA PRO A 286 -12.67 6.01 -15.04
C PRO A 286 -13.39 5.30 -13.89
N VAL A 287 -12.81 5.27 -12.68
CA VAL A 287 -13.45 4.68 -11.49
C VAL A 287 -14.74 5.42 -11.15
N ARG A 288 -15.76 4.68 -10.72
CA ARG A 288 -17.02 5.25 -10.21
C ARG A 288 -17.03 5.17 -8.68
N PRO A 289 -17.45 6.24 -7.98
CA PRO A 289 -17.64 6.18 -6.54
C PRO A 289 -18.69 5.15 -6.15
N GLU A 290 -18.45 4.45 -5.04
CA GLU A 290 -19.34 3.40 -4.51
C GLU A 290 -20.71 3.97 -4.12
N SER A 291 -20.74 5.15 -3.50
CA SER A 291 -21.98 5.86 -3.18
C SER A 291 -22.74 6.39 -4.41
N GLY A 292 -22.14 6.30 -5.59
CA GLY A 292 -22.58 7.00 -6.79
C GLY A 292 -22.50 8.53 -6.65
N GLY A 293 -23.23 9.24 -7.51
CA GLY A 293 -23.37 10.70 -7.46
C GLY A 293 -23.10 11.41 -8.78
N PRO A 294 -23.14 12.76 -8.79
CA PRO A 294 -22.96 13.53 -10.02
C PRO A 294 -21.52 13.42 -10.56
N VAL A 295 -21.39 12.98 -11.82
CA VAL A 295 -20.09 12.83 -12.51
C VAL A 295 -19.19 14.06 -12.42
N ARG A 296 -19.77 15.27 -12.44
CA ARG A 296 -18.97 16.51 -12.33
C ARG A 296 -18.33 16.67 -10.95
N ALA A 297 -19.01 16.29 -9.88
CA ALA A 297 -18.49 16.39 -8.53
C ALA A 297 -17.36 15.39 -8.31
N ASP A 298 -17.55 14.18 -8.81
CA ASP A 298 -16.56 13.09 -8.84
C ASP A 298 -15.27 13.53 -9.57
N LEU A 299 -15.38 13.98 -10.83
CA LEU A 299 -14.23 14.46 -11.61
C LEU A 299 -13.47 15.62 -10.93
N VAL A 300 -14.19 16.52 -10.25
CA VAL A 300 -13.55 17.60 -9.48
C VAL A 300 -12.82 17.03 -8.27
N GLY A 301 -13.40 16.06 -7.55
CA GLY A 301 -12.75 15.34 -6.46
C GLY A 301 -11.46 14.67 -6.91
N ASN A 302 -11.53 13.88 -7.99
CA ASN A 302 -10.37 13.15 -8.55
C ASN A 302 -9.27 14.12 -8.99
N ALA A 303 -9.63 15.26 -9.61
CA ALA A 303 -8.67 16.30 -9.95
C ALA A 303 -8.00 16.93 -8.72
N VAL A 304 -8.76 17.19 -7.65
CA VAL A 304 -8.21 17.74 -6.38
C VAL A 304 -7.28 16.75 -5.71
N PHE A 305 -7.70 15.49 -5.55
CA PHE A 305 -6.88 14.45 -4.92
C PHE A 305 -5.63 14.13 -5.75
N GLY A 306 -5.76 14.04 -7.07
CA GLY A 306 -4.63 13.87 -7.99
C GLY A 306 -3.64 15.04 -7.92
N ALA A 307 -4.12 16.28 -7.81
CA ALA A 307 -3.26 17.45 -7.61
C ALA A 307 -2.51 17.40 -6.27
N LEU A 308 -3.19 17.03 -5.18
CA LEU A 308 -2.57 16.85 -3.86
C LEU A 308 -1.50 15.76 -3.89
N ALA A 309 -1.77 14.63 -4.55
CA ALA A 309 -0.79 13.57 -4.75
C ALA A 309 0.44 14.05 -5.54
N CYS A 310 0.23 14.79 -6.63
CA CYS A 310 1.33 15.39 -7.41
C CYS A 310 2.17 16.37 -6.56
N LEU A 311 1.52 17.22 -5.76
CA LEU A 311 2.21 18.14 -4.85
C LEU A 311 3.04 17.40 -3.79
N LEU A 312 2.49 16.33 -3.22
CA LEU A 312 3.20 15.43 -2.30
C LEU A 312 4.44 14.82 -2.98
N LEU A 313 4.32 14.32 -4.20
CA LEU A 313 5.44 13.79 -4.97
C LEU A 313 6.51 14.85 -5.25
N VAL A 314 6.12 16.07 -5.64
CA VAL A 314 7.05 17.19 -5.83
C VAL A 314 7.77 17.53 -4.52
N TRP A 315 7.06 17.55 -3.40
CA TRP A 315 7.64 17.79 -2.08
C TRP A 315 8.66 16.71 -1.69
N CYS A 316 8.30 15.43 -1.83
CA CYS A 316 9.20 14.29 -1.66
C CYS A 316 10.42 14.39 -2.58
N ALA A 317 10.23 14.69 -3.87
CA ALA A 317 11.31 14.83 -4.84
C ALA A 317 12.29 15.95 -4.45
N ARG A 318 11.80 17.11 -4.02
CA ARG A 318 12.64 18.22 -3.52
C ARG A 318 13.44 17.79 -2.29
N ARG A 319 12.79 17.13 -1.33
CA ARG A 319 13.45 16.56 -0.14
C ARG A 319 14.49 15.51 -0.51
N THR A 320 14.33 14.78 -1.61
CA THR A 320 15.33 13.78 -2.04
C THR A 320 16.61 14.36 -2.65
N ARG A 321 16.55 15.60 -3.16
CA ARG A 321 17.68 16.27 -3.80
C ARG A 321 18.64 16.92 -2.81
N VAL A 322 18.14 17.40 -1.67
CA VAL A 322 18.97 18.00 -0.62
C VAL A 322 19.90 16.93 -0.03
N ARG A 323 21.22 17.09 -0.23
CA ARG A 323 22.26 16.31 0.47
C ARG A 323 22.32 16.78 1.93
N PRO A 324 22.56 15.90 2.91
CA PRO A 324 23.06 16.35 4.21
C PRO A 324 24.33 17.16 3.94
N ALA A 325 24.46 18.34 4.54
CA ALA A 325 25.77 18.96 4.67
C ALA A 325 26.67 17.92 5.33
N GLU A 326 27.70 17.47 4.62
CA GLU A 326 28.80 16.74 5.25
C GLU A 326 29.30 17.65 6.37
N GLY A 327 29.01 17.25 7.61
CA GLY A 327 29.59 17.90 8.77
C GLY A 327 31.09 17.83 8.57
N ASN A 328 31.71 19.01 8.49
CA ASN A 328 33.14 19.21 8.46
C ASN A 328 33.77 18.44 9.63
N VAL A 329 34.12 17.16 9.42
CA VAL A 329 35.12 16.50 10.24
C VAL A 329 36.44 17.05 9.70
N ILE A 330 36.74 18.27 10.13
CA ILE A 330 38.09 18.80 10.02
C ILE A 330 38.95 17.85 10.83
N SER A 331 39.80 17.13 10.10
CA SER A 331 41.00 16.49 10.58
C SER A 331 41.70 17.38 11.61
N ARG A 332 41.60 17.03 12.89
CA ARG A 332 42.63 17.38 13.87
C ARG A 332 43.56 16.18 13.99
N THR A 333 44.44 16.04 13.01
CA THR A 333 45.72 15.36 13.21
C THR A 333 46.76 16.45 13.45
N SER A 334 47.48 16.29 14.55
CA SER A 334 48.82 16.82 14.84
C SER A 334 49.06 18.33 14.69
N ALA A 335 49.06 19.03 15.83
CA ALA A 335 50.11 19.97 16.21
C ALA A 335 49.85 20.43 17.65
N GLU A 336 50.68 19.99 18.60
CA GLU A 336 51.39 20.84 19.57
C GLU A 336 51.96 19.98 20.72
N ALA A 337 53.31 20.04 20.80
CA ALA A 337 54.21 19.86 21.95
C ALA A 337 54.07 18.63 22.86
#